data_AF-A0A662W8W6-F1
#
_entry.id   AF-A0A662W8W6-F1
#
_cell.length_a   1.000
_cell.length_b   1.000
_cell.length_c   1.000
_cell.angle_alpha   90.00
_cell.angle_beta   90.00
_cell.angle_gamma   90.00
#
_symmetry.space_group_name_H-M   'P 1'
#
loop_
_entity.id
_entity.type
_entity.pdbx_description
1 polymer ?
#
loop_
_entity_poly.entity_id
_entity_poly.type
_entity_poly.pdbx_seq_one_letter_code
_entity_poly.pdbx_strand_id
1 'polypeptide(L)' 'MTFRILVHPKAAKAIAGLPKAHQRKLANLVETLKENPVPFKRFDIKKLKGYEKSL' A
#
# COMPACT_ATOMS: atom_id res chain seq x y z
N MET A 1 8.55 -3.10 -14.80
CA MET A 1 9.16 -2.16 -13.82
C MET A 1 8.62 -2.51 -12.45
N THR A 2 9.46 -2.56 -11.42
CA THR A 2 9.04 -2.93 -10.05
C THR A 2 9.43 -1.85 -9.05
N PHE A 3 8.53 -1.50 -8.15
CA PHE A 3 8.73 -0.53 -7.09
C PHE A 3 9.29 -1.19 -5.84
N ARG A 4 10.26 -0.55 -5.19
CA ARG A 4 10.72 -0.94 -3.86
C ARG A 4 9.75 -0.40 -2.81
N ILE A 5 9.08 -1.29 -2.10
CA ILE A 5 8.14 -0.90 -1.03
C ILE A 5 8.89 -0.81 0.30
N LEU A 6 8.76 0.34 0.95
CA LEU A 6 9.32 0.59 2.28
C LEU A 6 8.16 0.74 3.27
N VAL A 7 8.21 -0.03 4.37
CA VAL A 7 7.21 0.04 5.45
C VAL A 7 7.87 0.65 6.67
N HIS A 8 7.27 1.71 7.21
CA HIS A 8 7.78 2.35 8.41
C HIS A 8 7.74 1.37 9.61
N PRO A 9 8.78 1.31 10.48
CA PRO A 9 8.84 0.35 11.59
C PRO A 9 7.62 0.39 12.52
N LYS A 10 7.06 1.59 12.78
CA LYS A 10 5.82 1.73 13.56
C LYS A 10 4.62 1.04 12.91
N ALA A 11 4.49 1.14 11.58
CA ALA A 11 3.44 0.45 10.85
C ALA A 11 3.66 -1.06 10.91
N ALA A 12 4.90 -1.54 10.70
CA ALA A 12 5.22 -2.97 10.81
C ALA A 12 4.83 -3.56 12.18
N LYS A 13 5.15 -2.85 13.28
CA LYS A 13 4.74 -3.25 14.63
C LYS A 13 3.22 -3.30 14.80
N ALA A 14 2.49 -2.30 14.29
CA ALA A 14 1.03 -2.28 14.35
C ALA A 14 0.41 -3.44 13.57
N ILE A 15 0.97 -3.75 12.39
CA ILE A 15 0.50 -4.84 11.53
C ILE A 15 0.70 -6.21 12.21
N ALA A 16 1.81 -6.40 12.91
CA ALA A 16 2.10 -7.64 13.63
C ALA A 16 1.07 -7.96 14.73
N GLY A 17 0.42 -6.94 15.29
CA GLY A 17 -0.66 -7.10 16.28
C GLY A 17 -2.04 -7.40 15.69
N LEU A 18 -2.23 -7.32 14.37
CA LEU A 18 -3.52 -7.57 13.73
C LEU A 18 -3.81 -9.08 13.61
N PRO A 19 -5.09 -9.49 13.52
CA PRO A 19 -5.44 -10.86 13.18
C PRO A 19 -4.81 -11.31 11.85
N LYS A 20 -4.47 -12.61 11.74
CA LYS A 20 -3.80 -13.19 10.55
C LYS A 20 -4.50 -12.85 9.23
N ALA A 21 -5.83 -12.76 9.23
CA ALA A 21 -6.59 -12.39 8.04
C ALA A 21 -6.24 -10.99 7.51
N HIS A 22 -6.07 -10.01 8.40
CA HIS A 22 -5.68 -8.64 8.03
C HIS A 22 -4.21 -8.56 7.63
N GLN A 23 -3.33 -9.32 8.29
CA GLN A 23 -1.92 -9.42 7.91
C GLN A 23 -1.79 -9.93 6.46
N ARG A 24 -2.55 -10.97 6.08
CA ARG A 24 -2.58 -11.50 4.71
C ARG A 24 -3.10 -10.46 3.70
N LYS A 25 -4.16 -9.72 4.04
CA LYS A 25 -4.68 -8.64 3.17
C LYS A 25 -3.63 -7.55 2.92
N LEU A 26 -2.88 -7.16 3.96
CA LEU A 26 -1.82 -6.17 3.84
C LEU A 26 -0.61 -6.69 3.05
N ALA A 27 -0.23 -7.96 3.23
CA ALA A 27 0.80 -8.58 2.40
C ALA A 27 0.41 -8.54 0.91
N ASN A 28 -0.84 -8.88 0.58
CA ASN A 28 -1.35 -8.79 -0.79
C ASN A 28 -1.31 -7.36 -1.36
N LEU A 29 -1.60 -6.36 -0.53
CA LEU A 29 -1.47 -4.95 -0.93
C LEU A 29 -0.01 -4.60 -1.22
N VAL A 30 0.93 -4.97 -0.35
CA VAL A 30 2.36 -4.72 -0.53
C VAL A 30 2.89 -5.37 -1.80
N GLU A 31 2.53 -6.62 -2.08
CA GLU A 31 2.90 -7.30 -3.33
C GLU A 31 2.31 -6.57 -4.54
N THR A 32 1.03 -6.16 -4.49
CA THR A 32 0.41 -5.42 -5.59
C THR A 32 1.11 -4.09 -5.86
N LEU A 33 1.53 -3.37 -4.81
CA LEU A 33 2.20 -2.09 -4.94
C LEU A 33 3.58 -2.17 -5.63
N LYS A 34 4.23 -3.34 -5.60
CA LYS A 34 5.50 -3.56 -6.32
C LYS A 34 5.31 -3.44 -7.84
N GLU A 35 4.17 -3.82 -8.37
CA GLU A 35 3.92 -3.83 -9.82
C GLU A 35 3.02 -2.68 -10.24
N ASN A 36 2.01 -2.36 -9.43
CA ASN A 36 1.05 -1.30 -9.67
C ASN A 36 1.04 -0.34 -8.46
N PRO A 37 1.64 0.86 -8.56
CA PRO A 37 1.76 1.79 -7.46
C PRO A 37 0.42 2.49 -7.12
N VAL A 38 -0.58 2.43 -8.01
CA VAL A 38 -1.91 3.03 -7.81
C VAL A 38 -3.02 2.02 -8.13
N PRO A 39 -3.20 0.96 -7.31
CA PRO A 39 -4.18 -0.09 -7.57
C PRO A 39 -5.60 0.30 -7.11
N PHE A 40 -6.10 1.45 -7.60
CA PHE A 40 -7.34 2.08 -7.14
C PHE A 40 -8.57 1.18 -7.29
N LYS A 41 -8.71 0.41 -8.38
CA LYS A 41 -9.86 -0.48 -8.60
C LYS A 41 -9.99 -1.59 -7.55
N ARG A 42 -8.86 -2.05 -6.98
CA ARG A 42 -8.82 -3.20 -6.08
C ARG A 42 -8.81 -2.81 -4.61
N PHE A 43 -8.22 -1.66 -4.28
CA PHE A 43 -7.99 -1.22 -2.90
C PHE A 43 -8.62 0.15 -2.58
N ASP A 44 -9.39 0.71 -3.51
CA ASP A 44 -10.04 2.02 -3.37
C ASP A 44 -9.09 3.14 -2.93
N ILE A 45 -7.89 3.13 -3.52
CA ILE A 45 -6.83 4.08 -3.18
C ILE A 45 -7.16 5.44 -3.80
N LYS A 46 -7.25 6.44 -2.93
CA LYS A 46 -7.42 7.85 -3.29
C LYS A 46 -6.13 8.63 -3.07
N LYS A 47 -5.79 9.51 -4.01
CA LYS A 47 -4.67 10.45 -3.86
C LYS A 47 -5.02 11.46 -2.77
N LEU A 48 -4.20 11.56 -1.73
CA LEU A 48 -4.39 12.51 -0.62
C LEU A 48 -3.64 13.83 -0.84
N LYS A 49 -2.45 13.77 -1.46
CA LYS A 49 -1.58 14.93 -1.76
C LYS A 49 -0.81 14.69 -3.06
N GLY A 50 -0.30 15.77 -3.64
CA GLY A 50 0.59 15.76 -4.80
C GLY A 50 0.10 16.74 -5.87
N TYR A 51 1.03 17.34 -6.61
CA TYR A 51 0.73 18.34 -7.64
C TYR A 51 -0.41 17.86 -8.55
N GLU A 52 -1.47 18.66 -8.66
CA GLU A 52 -2.34 18.61 -9.82
C GLU A 52 -1.50 19.13 -10.98
N LYS A 53 -1.40 18.35 -12.05
CA LYS A 53 -1.05 18.96 -13.33
C LYS A 53 -2.23 19.84 -13.68
N SER A 54 -2.12 21.14 -13.41
CA SER A 54 -2.89 22.15 -14.12
C SER A 54 -2.44 22.08 -15.58
N LEU A 55 -3.20 21.35 -16.39
CA LEU A 55 -3.18 21.39 -17.84
C LEU A 55 -4.35 22.29 -18.27
#